data_AF-A0A813R8J2-F1
#
_entry.id   AF-A0A813R8J2-F1
#
_cell.length_a   1.000
_cell.length_b   1.000
_cell.length_c   1.000
_cell.angle_alpha   90.00
_cell.angle_beta   90.00
_cell.angle_gamma   90.00
#
_symmetry.space_group_name_H-M   'P 1'
#
loop_
_entity.id
_entity.type
_entity.pdbx_description
1 polymer ?
#
loop_
_entity_poly.entity_id
_entity_poly.type
_entity_poly.pdbx_seq_one_letter_code
_entity_poly.pdbx_strand_id
1 'polypeptide(L)'
;MANPLNNRVYGQVTIKNEHDNFRGDETLYISVRDSLRHDAECIELGSTTIQLRQGQRMPINYQCTFDPNKAHMKFEQIKSIPGGITLSASIERKDQLLYVNDTNLPLADEVDIQLVKVE
;
A
#
# COMPACT_ATOMS: atom_id res chain seq x y z
N MET A 1 28.56 8.84 -4.91
CA MET A 1 27.54 7.88 -5.38
C MET A 1 26.40 7.98 -4.40
N ALA A 2 25.22 8.45 -4.82
CA ALA A 2 24.09 8.63 -3.91
C ALA A 2 23.62 7.25 -3.42
N ASN A 3 23.63 7.05 -2.10
CA ASN A 3 23.00 5.88 -1.49
C ASN A 3 21.53 5.84 -1.94
N PRO A 4 20.97 4.69 -2.34
CA PRO A 4 19.53 4.57 -2.53
C PRO A 4 18.89 4.91 -1.17
N LEU A 5 18.28 6.09 -1.10
CA LEU A 5 17.77 6.68 0.12
C LEU A 5 16.76 5.73 0.78
N ASN A 6 16.84 5.61 2.11
CA ASN A 6 16.01 4.82 3.01
C ASN A 6 14.52 5.26 3.04
N ASN A 7 13.94 5.59 1.90
CA ASN A 7 12.56 6.01 1.79
C ASN A 7 11.66 4.79 2.00
N ARG A 8 11.03 4.77 3.18
CA ARG A 8 10.16 3.70 3.62
C ARG A 8 8.94 4.28 4.31
N VAL A 9 7.84 3.58 4.15
CA VAL A 9 6.63 3.73 4.96
C VAL A 9 6.39 2.39 5.67
N TYR A 10 5.94 2.45 6.91
CA TYR A 10 5.61 1.28 7.69
C TYR A 10 4.28 1.50 8.42
N GLY A 11 3.73 0.43 8.99
CA GLY A 11 2.51 0.51 9.77
C GLY A 11 1.84 -0.85 9.88
N GLN A 12 0.56 -0.83 10.23
CA GLN A 12 -0.25 -2.04 10.37
C GLN A 12 -1.38 -2.08 9.36
N VAL A 13 -1.67 -3.27 8.83
CA VAL A 13 -2.87 -3.54 8.04
C VAL A 13 -3.88 -4.24 8.94
N THR A 14 -5.12 -3.76 8.92
CA THR A 14 -6.29 -4.35 9.60
C THR A 14 -7.42 -4.57 8.60
N ILE A 15 -8.40 -5.41 8.94
CA ILE A 15 -9.64 -5.56 8.17
C ILE A 15 -10.80 -5.07 9.04
N LYS A 16 -11.62 -4.19 8.46
CA LYS A 16 -12.77 -3.60 9.15
C LYS A 16 -13.82 -4.66 9.43
N ASN A 17 -14.25 -4.76 10.69
CA ASN A 17 -15.34 -5.62 11.15
C ASN A 17 -15.15 -7.13 10.91
N GLU A 18 -13.94 -7.61 10.61
CA GLU A 18 -13.67 -9.03 10.40
C GLU A 18 -12.51 -9.54 11.27
N HIS A 19 -12.58 -10.84 11.58
CA HIS A 19 -11.50 -11.61 12.19
C HIS A 19 -11.18 -12.74 11.23
N ASP A 20 -10.40 -12.44 10.20
CA ASP A 20 -10.17 -13.41 9.14
C ASP A 20 -9.17 -14.48 9.54
N ASN A 21 -9.56 -15.72 9.24
CA ASN A 21 -8.67 -16.86 9.21
C ASN A 21 -8.25 -17.08 7.75
N PHE A 22 -7.07 -16.56 7.40
CA PHE A 22 -6.47 -16.80 6.08
C PHE A 22 -6.23 -18.29 5.85
N ARG A 23 -6.45 -18.73 4.61
CA ARG A 23 -6.23 -20.11 4.16
C ARG A 23 -4.78 -20.41 3.87
N GLY A 24 -3.95 -19.38 3.70
CA GLY A 24 -2.52 -19.49 3.41
C GLY A 24 -2.16 -19.33 1.93
N ASP A 25 -3.15 -19.11 1.06
CA ASP A 25 -2.97 -18.80 -0.36
C ASP A 25 -3.30 -17.34 -0.70
N GLU A 26 -3.59 -16.53 0.31
CA GLU A 26 -3.84 -15.10 0.16
C GLU A 26 -2.54 -14.29 0.16
N THR A 27 -2.52 -13.23 -0.64
CA THR A 27 -1.38 -12.33 -0.77
C THR A 27 -1.81 -10.91 -0.47
N LEU A 28 -1.14 -10.27 0.48
CA LEU A 28 -1.29 -8.85 0.79
C LEU A 28 -0.32 -8.04 -0.07
N TYR A 29 -0.85 -7.12 -0.86
CA TYR A 29 -0.10 -6.16 -1.65
C TYR A 29 -0.22 -4.79 -1.01
N ILE A 30 0.89 -4.06 -0.92
CA ILE A 30 0.92 -2.65 -0.52
C ILE A 30 1.73 -1.89 -1.57
N SER A 31 1.26 -0.73 -2.01
CA SER A 31 1.97 0.10 -2.98
C SER A 31 1.87 1.59 -2.68
N VAL A 32 2.97 2.30 -2.92
CA VAL A 32 3.08 3.75 -2.88
C VAL A 32 3.00 4.28 -4.31
N ARG A 33 2.07 5.18 -4.57
CA ARG A 33 1.74 5.65 -5.92
C ARG A 33 1.73 7.16 -6.00
N ASP A 34 2.12 7.64 -7.16
CA ASP A 34 1.89 9.00 -7.60
C ASP A 34 0.49 9.08 -8.22
N SER A 35 -0.41 9.81 -7.57
CA SER A 35 -1.85 9.82 -7.83
C SER A 35 -2.37 11.13 -8.43
N LEU A 36 -1.48 12.07 -8.80
CA LEU A 36 -1.89 13.32 -9.43
C LEU A 36 -2.33 13.17 -10.88
N ARG A 37 -2.04 12.03 -11.52
CA ARG A 37 -2.44 11.76 -12.91
C ARG A 37 -3.76 11.01 -12.89
N HIS A 38 -4.84 11.72 -13.25
CA HIS A 38 -6.16 11.12 -13.45
C HIS A 38 -6.35 10.57 -14.89
N ASP A 39 -5.45 10.93 -15.81
CA ASP A 39 -5.53 10.68 -17.25
C ASP A 39 -4.49 9.66 -17.77
N ALA A 40 -3.52 9.28 -16.95
CA ALA A 40 -2.48 8.31 -17.24
C ALA A 40 -2.39 7.30 -16.10
N GLU A 41 -1.90 6.08 -16.41
CA GLU A 41 -1.64 5.03 -15.43
C GLU A 41 -0.90 5.61 -14.20
N CYS A 42 -1.48 5.44 -13.00
CA CYS A 42 -0.86 5.85 -11.75
C CYS A 42 0.57 5.28 -11.67
N ILE A 43 1.57 6.12 -11.38
CA ILE A 43 2.96 5.67 -11.37
C ILE A 43 3.25 5.01 -10.03
N GLU A 44 3.64 3.73 -10.05
CA GLU A 44 4.09 3.03 -8.85
C GLU A 44 5.52 3.44 -8.48
N LEU A 45 5.66 4.06 -7.30
CA LEU A 45 6.95 4.46 -6.74
C LEU A 45 7.63 3.29 -6.01
N GLY A 46 6.84 2.40 -5.43
CA GLY A 46 7.29 1.16 -4.81
C GLY A 46 6.14 0.30 -4.34
N SER A 47 6.44 -0.98 -4.12
CA SER A 47 5.48 -1.97 -3.64
C SER A 47 6.17 -2.99 -2.74
N THR A 48 5.37 -3.60 -1.86
CA THR A 48 5.77 -4.77 -1.09
C THR A 48 4.64 -5.79 -1.09
N THR A 49 5.01 -7.06 -0.99
CA THR A 49 4.08 -8.18 -1.06
C THR A 49 4.34 -9.10 0.12
N ILE A 50 3.28 -9.47 0.83
CA ILE A 50 3.34 -10.33 2.00
C ILE A 50 2.43 -11.53 1.76
N GLN A 51 3.02 -12.72 1.67
CA GLN A 51 2.26 -13.97 1.63
C GLN A 51 1.63 -14.20 3.01
N LEU A 52 0.30 -14.28 3.06
CA LEU A 52 -0.43 -14.59 4.28
C LEU A 52 -0.39 -16.09 4.53
N ARG A 53 -0.14 -16.48 5.78
CA ARG A 53 -0.05 -17.88 6.21
C ARG A 53 -1.38 -18.37 6.72
N GLN A 54 -1.59 -19.67 6.63
CA GLN A 54 -2.78 -20.30 7.19
C GLN A 54 -2.91 -19.97 8.68
N GLY A 55 -4.08 -19.47 9.09
CA GLY A 55 -4.37 -19.10 10.47
C GLY A 55 -3.65 -17.84 10.97
N GLN A 56 -2.94 -17.13 10.10
CA GLN A 56 -2.43 -15.80 10.40
C GLN A 56 -3.59 -14.86 10.73
N ARG A 57 -3.40 -13.97 11.70
CA ARG A 57 -4.42 -13.03 12.18
C ARG A 57 -3.97 -11.60 11.96
N MET A 58 -4.95 -10.71 11.76
CA MET A 58 -4.73 -9.26 11.79
C MET A 58 -4.43 -8.76 13.22
N PRO A 59 -3.71 -7.63 13.39
CA PRO A 59 -3.09 -6.82 12.34
C PRO A 59 -1.82 -7.42 11.74
N ILE A 60 -1.50 -7.07 10.48
CA ILE A 60 -0.22 -7.41 9.83
C ILE A 60 0.67 -6.17 9.77
N ASN A 61 1.85 -6.25 10.38
CA ASN A 61 2.87 -5.22 10.21
C ASN A 61 3.44 -5.27 8.79
N TYR A 62 3.63 -4.11 8.16
CA TYR A 62 4.25 -4.00 6.85
C TYR A 62 5.36 -2.94 6.85
N GLN A 63 6.24 -3.07 5.86
CA GLN A 63 7.19 -2.04 5.48
C GLN A 63 7.30 -2.02 3.96
N CYS A 64 7.05 -0.86 3.36
CA CYS A 64 7.17 -0.63 1.92
C CYS A 64 8.28 0.38 1.66
N THR A 65 9.25 0.01 0.84
CA THR A 65 10.25 0.94 0.31
C THR A 65 9.77 1.53 -1.01
N PHE A 66 10.16 2.77 -1.31
CA PHE A 66 9.76 3.44 -2.54
C PHE A 66 10.87 4.36 -3.07
N ASP A 67 10.88 4.59 -4.38
CA ASP A 67 11.84 5.48 -5.02
C ASP A 67 11.15 6.81 -5.44
N PRO A 68 11.42 7.92 -4.74
CA PRO A 68 10.83 9.22 -5.07
C PRO A 68 11.28 9.74 -6.45
N ASN A 69 12.37 9.23 -7.02
CA ASN A 69 12.87 9.67 -8.33
C ASN A 69 12.06 9.09 -9.49
N LYS A 70 11.19 8.11 -9.24
CA LYS A 70 10.24 7.58 -10.24
C LYS A 70 9.05 8.52 -10.47
N ALA A 71 8.82 9.48 -9.58
CA ALA A 71 7.68 10.38 -9.66
C ALA A 71 7.80 11.31 -10.89
N HIS A 72 6.66 11.73 -11.44
CA HIS A 72 6.64 12.53 -12.68
C HIS A 72 7.14 13.97 -12.49
N MET A 73 7.10 14.47 -11.26
CA MET A 73 7.61 15.78 -10.83
C MET A 73 8.53 15.60 -9.62
N LYS A 74 9.12 16.70 -9.14
CA LYS A 74 9.91 16.64 -7.90
C LYS A 74 9.03 16.12 -6.77
N PHE A 75 9.46 15.02 -6.15
CA PHE A 75 8.71 14.34 -5.11
C PHE A 75 8.21 15.26 -4.00
N GLU A 76 9.05 16.19 -3.52
CA GLU A 76 8.66 17.17 -2.48
C GLU A 76 7.48 18.07 -2.91
N GLN A 77 7.36 18.37 -4.20
CA GLN A 77 6.23 19.15 -4.72
C GLN A 77 4.95 18.30 -4.71
N ILE A 78 5.03 17.04 -5.17
CA ILE A 78 3.88 16.13 -5.21
C ILE A 78 3.41 15.79 -3.79
N LYS A 79 4.36 15.51 -2.87
CA LYS A 79 4.08 15.22 -1.47
C LYS A 79 3.34 16.37 -0.75
N SER A 80 3.56 17.62 -1.17
CA SER A 80 2.85 18.77 -0.63
C SER A 80 1.41 18.91 -1.11
N ILE A 81 1.02 18.18 -2.17
CA ILE A 81 -0.34 18.22 -2.71
C ILE A 81 -1.16 17.13 -2.00
N PRO A 82 -2.31 17.47 -1.37
CA PRO A 82 -3.20 16.48 -0.76
C PRO A 82 -3.61 15.42 -1.78
N GLY A 83 -3.36 14.14 -1.46
CA GLY A 83 -3.63 13.03 -2.36
C GLY A 83 -2.66 12.91 -3.54
N GLY A 84 -1.55 13.66 -3.54
CA GLY A 84 -0.55 13.59 -4.62
C GLY A 84 0.28 12.32 -4.59
N ILE A 85 0.70 11.87 -3.40
CA ILE A 85 1.25 10.54 -3.18
C ILE A 85 0.30 9.77 -2.26
N THR A 86 -0.15 8.60 -2.68
CA THR A 86 -1.04 7.76 -1.89
C THR A 86 -0.44 6.39 -1.62
N LEU A 87 -0.87 5.82 -0.51
CA LEU A 87 -0.68 4.42 -0.17
C LEU A 87 -1.95 3.65 -0.50
N SER A 88 -1.79 2.46 -1.05
CA SER A 88 -2.88 1.51 -1.28
C SER A 88 -2.48 0.12 -0.84
N ALA A 89 -3.45 -0.68 -0.44
CA ALA A 89 -3.25 -2.09 -0.16
C ALA A 89 -4.49 -2.92 -0.54
N SER A 90 -4.22 -4.17 -0.90
CA SER A 90 -5.23 -5.15 -1.24
C SER A 90 -4.82 -6.54 -0.76
N ILE A 91 -5.79 -7.41 -0.52
CA ILE A 91 -5.57 -8.84 -0.35
C ILE A 91 -6.25 -9.57 -1.49
N GLU A 92 -5.51 -10.43 -2.15
CA GLU A 92 -5.99 -11.23 -3.27
C GLU A 92 -5.74 -12.72 -3.02
N ARG A 93 -6.54 -13.56 -3.69
CA ARG A 93 -6.37 -15.01 -3.70
C ARG A 93 -6.69 -15.53 -5.09
N LYS A 94 -5.72 -16.16 -5.76
CA LYS A 94 -5.89 -16.72 -7.12
C LYS A 94 -6.53 -15.70 -8.06
N ASP A 95 -5.95 -14.50 -8.11
CA ASP A 95 -6.40 -13.36 -8.92
C ASP A 95 -7.80 -12.80 -8.55
N GLN A 96 -8.42 -13.30 -7.48
CA GLN A 96 -9.64 -12.72 -6.92
C GLN A 96 -9.28 -11.69 -5.86
N LEU A 97 -9.67 -10.43 -6.07
CA LEU A 97 -9.61 -9.39 -5.06
C LEU A 97 -10.61 -9.70 -3.94
N LEU A 98 -10.11 -9.80 -2.70
CA LEU A 98 -10.92 -10.10 -1.52
C LEU A 98 -11.14 -8.86 -0.64
N TYR A 99 -10.07 -8.08 -0.45
CA TYR A 99 -10.07 -6.90 0.40
C TYR A 99 -9.28 -5.76 -0.24
N VAL A 100 -9.68 -4.52 0.01
CA VAL A 100 -9.04 -3.31 -0.52
C VAL A 100 -9.17 -2.17 0.48
N ASN A 101 -8.26 -1.21 0.48
CA ASN A 101 -8.52 0.07 1.14
C ASN A 101 -9.41 0.94 0.23
N ASP A 102 -10.54 1.41 0.75
CA ASP A 102 -11.48 2.29 0.04
C ASP A 102 -11.25 3.79 0.33
N THR A 103 -10.20 4.09 1.11
CA THR A 103 -9.84 5.45 1.53
C THR A 103 -8.52 5.89 0.91
N ASN A 104 -8.43 7.18 0.57
CA ASN A 104 -7.18 7.79 0.13
C ASN A 104 -6.25 7.97 1.34
N LEU A 105 -5.14 7.25 1.36
CA LEU A 105 -4.16 7.31 2.44
C LEU A 105 -2.96 8.15 1.98
N PRO A 106 -2.79 9.39 2.48
CA PRO A 106 -1.64 10.20 2.13
C PRO A 106 -0.35 9.57 2.68
N LEU A 107 0.75 9.70 1.94
CA LEU A 107 2.03 9.18 2.39
C LEU A 107 2.55 9.92 3.62
N ALA A 108 2.82 9.16 4.68
CA ALA A 108 3.58 9.57 5.86
C ALA A 108 4.64 8.50 6.18
N ASP A 109 5.46 8.73 7.20
CA ASP A 109 6.48 7.76 7.63
C ASP A 109 5.83 6.50 8.23
N GLU A 110 4.72 6.68 8.94
CA GLU A 110 3.90 5.63 9.55
C GLU A 110 2.43 5.79 9.14
N VAL A 111 1.83 4.75 8.57
CA VAL A 111 0.45 4.75 8.09
C VAL A 111 -0.21 3.42 8.40
N ASP A 112 -1.23 3.43 9.26
CA ASP A 112 -2.10 2.26 9.43
C ASP A 112 -3.13 2.20 8.32
N ILE A 113 -3.33 1.01 7.78
CA ILE A 113 -4.24 0.73 6.67
C ILE A 113 -5.40 -0.09 7.22
N GLN A 114 -6.62 0.36 6.95
CA GLN A 114 -7.82 -0.43 7.16
C GLN A 114 -8.38 -0.88 5.80
N LEU A 115 -8.50 -2.19 5.63
CA LEU A 115 -9.13 -2.79 4.46
C LEU A 115 -10.62 -3.04 4.71
N VAL A 116 -11.38 -3.01 3.64
CA VAL A 116 -12.77 -3.44 3.57
C VAL A 116 -12.90 -4.61 2.61
N LYS A 117 -13.88 -5.45 2.83
CA LYS A 117 -14.19 -6.59 1.96
C LYS A 117 -14.82 -6.10 0.66
N VAL A 118 -14.43 -6.72 -0.44
CA VAL A 118 -15.04 -6.51 -1.76
C VAL A 118 -16.25 -7.43 -1.88
N GLU A 119 -17.42 -6.87 -2.20
CA GLU A 119 -18.67 -7.60 -2.44
C GLU A 119 -18.74 -8.25 -3.82
#